data_AF-A0A4V4HXJ2-F1
#
_entry.id   AF-A0A4V4HXJ2-F1
#
_cell.length_a   1.000
_cell.length_b   1.000
_cell.length_c   1.000
_cell.angle_alpha   90.00
_cell.angle_beta   90.00
_cell.angle_gamma   90.00
#
_symmetry.space_group_name_H-M   'P 1'
#
loop_
_entity.id
_entity.type
_entity.pdbx_description
1 polymer ?
#
loop_
_entity_poly.entity_id
_entity_poly.type
_entity_poly.pdbx_seq_one_letter_code
_entity_poly.pdbx_strand_id
1 'polypeptide(L)'
;MITLVVAILFIGGYMYYFFGNPYPRLSLVGTDHIKNSENLSILNQQHGGTFYLIKKYKYSKHIWAIGFGGGVDRTDDFYGLGISDGNKKPILPPKFQSVQAYRDLHNHEVYIKCLPYPPYTTYDGYEYYKIENNTAVPITTKPYY
;
A
#
# COMPACT_ATOMS: atom_id res chain seq x y z
N MET A 1 -28.51 48.48 0.43
CA MET A 1 -27.69 48.15 1.62
C MET A 1 -27.68 46.66 1.95
N ILE A 2 -28.84 45.97 1.94
CA ILE A 2 -28.93 44.53 2.28
C ILE A 2 -28.11 43.64 1.33
N THR A 3 -28.12 43.93 0.03
CA THR A 3 -27.37 43.17 -0.99
C THR A 3 -25.84 43.20 -0.78
N LEU A 4 -25.30 44.31 -0.28
CA LEU A 4 -23.88 44.47 -0.01
C LEU A 4 -23.44 43.61 1.19
N VAL A 5 -24.27 43.56 2.23
CA VAL A 5 -24.00 42.75 3.44
C VAL A 5 -24.01 41.26 3.10
N VAL A 6 -24.94 40.81 2.26
CA VAL A 6 -25.01 39.42 1.81
C VAL A 6 -23.79 39.05 0.97
N ALA A 7 -23.35 39.93 0.05
CA ALA A 7 -22.16 39.68 -0.77
C ALA A 7 -20.88 39.54 0.08
N ILE A 8 -20.72 40.37 1.11
CA ILE A 8 -19.57 40.31 2.03
C ILE A 8 -19.57 39.01 2.83
N LEU A 9 -20.74 38.53 3.28
CA LEU A 9 -20.86 37.25 3.97
C LEU A 9 -20.52 36.06 3.06
N PHE A 10 -20.94 36.10 1.79
CA PHE A 10 -20.57 35.07 0.81
C PHE A 10 -19.07 35.04 0.52
N ILE A 11 -18.46 36.21 0.31
CA ILE A 11 -17.01 36.31 0.06
C ILE A 11 -16.21 35.87 1.29
N GLY A 12 -16.62 36.30 2.49
CA GLY A 12 -16.00 35.89 3.75
C GLY A 12 -16.11 34.38 3.99
N GLY A 13 -17.28 33.79 3.76
CA GLY A 13 -17.50 32.35 3.85
C GLY A 13 -16.69 31.56 2.82
N TYR A 14 -16.61 32.06 1.59
CA TYR A 14 -15.80 31.46 0.53
C TYR A 14 -14.30 31.49 0.89
N MET A 15 -13.79 32.64 1.34
CA MET A 15 -12.41 32.75 1.80
C MET A 15 -12.14 31.87 3.02
N TYR A 16 -13.07 31.75 3.97
CA TYR A 16 -12.91 30.84 5.11
C TYR A 16 -12.91 29.36 4.69
N TYR A 17 -13.71 28.96 3.70
CA TYR A 17 -13.69 27.59 3.18
C TYR A 17 -12.34 27.24 2.52
N PHE A 18 -11.74 28.18 1.77
CA PHE A 18 -10.48 27.97 1.06
C PHE A 18 -9.23 28.20 1.92
N PHE A 19 -9.25 29.16 2.85
CA PHE A 19 -8.08 29.57 3.64
C PHE A 19 -8.21 29.30 5.15
N GLY A 20 -9.42 29.04 5.65
CA GLY A 20 -9.71 28.87 7.08
C GLY A 20 -9.38 27.48 7.65
N ASN A 21 -8.88 26.55 6.84
CA ASN A 21 -8.26 25.32 7.34
C ASN A 21 -6.73 25.46 7.25
N PRO A 22 -6.06 25.98 8.29
CA PRO A 22 -4.61 26.17 8.31
C PRO A 22 -3.85 24.86 8.52
N TYR A 23 -4.51 23.71 8.56
CA TYR A 23 -3.83 22.43 8.62
C TYR A 23 -3.18 22.15 7.26
N PRO A 24 -1.84 22.24 7.13
CA PRO A 24 -1.20 21.70 5.95
C PRO A 24 -1.62 20.24 5.86
N ARG A 25 -2.26 19.85 4.76
CA ARG A 25 -2.35 18.44 4.39
C ARG A 25 -0.92 17.99 4.12
N LEU A 26 -0.19 17.64 5.18
CA LEU A 26 1.14 17.03 5.12
C LEU A 26 0.98 15.69 4.41
N SER A 27 1.01 15.71 3.08
CA SER A 27 1.02 14.53 2.22
C SER A 27 2.41 13.88 2.27
N LEU A 28 2.85 13.51 3.46
CA LEU A 28 4.08 12.75 3.66
C LEU A 28 3.75 11.28 3.37
N VAL A 29 3.76 10.87 2.10
CA VAL A 29 3.57 9.47 1.71
C VAL A 29 4.68 8.62 2.35
N GLY A 30 4.33 7.81 3.35
CA GLY A 30 5.27 6.94 4.06
C GLY A 30 5.47 5.60 3.34
N THR A 31 6.66 5.01 3.44
CA THR A 31 6.91 3.64 2.97
C THR A 31 7.68 2.89 4.05
N ASP A 32 7.07 1.85 4.59
CA ASP A 32 7.68 0.96 5.58
C ASP A 32 8.14 -0.34 4.91
N HIS A 33 9.30 -0.85 5.34
CA HIS A 33 9.83 -2.14 4.93
C HIS A 33 9.77 -3.10 6.13
N ILE A 34 8.84 -4.04 6.09
CA ILE A 34 8.57 -4.98 7.17
C ILE A 34 9.44 -6.22 6.96
N LYS A 35 10.40 -6.42 7.88
CA LYS A 35 11.23 -7.63 7.93
C LYS A 35 10.42 -8.78 8.53
N ASN A 36 10.71 -10.02 8.12
CA ASN A 36 10.12 -11.24 8.69
C ASN A 36 8.58 -11.24 8.68
N SER A 37 7.97 -10.62 7.67
CA SER A 37 6.51 -10.67 7.50
C SER A 37 6.06 -12.12 7.30
N GLU A 38 5.01 -12.53 8.03
CA GLU A 38 4.40 -13.86 7.90
C GLU A 38 3.99 -14.16 6.46
N ASN A 39 3.48 -13.13 5.76
CA ASN A 39 3.10 -13.21 4.35
C ASN A 39 4.25 -13.60 3.42
N LEU A 40 5.50 -13.33 3.80
CA LEU A 40 6.69 -13.66 3.01
C LEU A 40 7.55 -14.74 3.66
N SER A 41 7.05 -15.40 4.72
CA SER A 41 7.82 -16.38 5.50
C SER A 41 8.36 -17.51 4.62
N ILE A 42 7.52 -18.10 3.77
CA ILE A 42 7.89 -19.20 2.86
C ILE A 42 8.94 -18.76 1.84
N LEU A 43 8.78 -17.56 1.26
CA LEU A 43 9.76 -16.99 0.34
C LEU A 43 11.10 -16.75 1.04
N ASN A 44 11.06 -16.20 2.25
CA ASN A 44 12.25 -15.92 3.03
C ASN A 44 12.95 -17.21 3.49
N GLN A 45 12.24 -18.28 3.77
CA GLN A 45 12.84 -19.59 4.05
C GLN A 45 13.62 -20.13 2.84
N GLN A 46 13.05 -19.98 1.63
CA GLN A 46 13.72 -20.44 0.40
C GLN A 46 14.99 -19.64 0.07
N HIS A 47 15.00 -18.34 0.36
CA HIS A 47 16.08 -17.42 -0.04
C HIS A 47 16.93 -16.88 1.13
N GLY A 48 16.83 -17.46 2.32
CA GLY A 48 17.66 -17.11 3.47
C GLY A 48 17.36 -15.75 4.11
N GLY A 49 16.11 -15.27 4.06
CA GLY A 49 15.65 -14.09 4.82
C GLY A 49 15.90 -12.73 4.15
N THR A 50 15.96 -12.70 2.82
CA THR A 50 16.39 -11.54 2.04
C THR A 50 15.28 -10.55 1.67
N PHE A 51 14.00 -10.87 1.81
CA PHE A 51 12.91 -10.04 1.30
C PHE A 51 12.11 -9.34 2.40
N TYR A 52 11.75 -8.08 2.11
CA TYR A 52 10.91 -7.25 2.96
C TYR A 52 9.57 -6.99 2.29
N LEU A 53 8.50 -7.01 3.08
CA LEU A 53 7.17 -6.57 2.64
C LEU A 53 7.14 -5.05 2.66
N ILE A 54 6.88 -4.44 1.50
CA ILE A 54 6.71 -2.99 1.37
C ILE A 54 5.28 -2.64 1.76
N LYS A 55 5.12 -1.71 2.71
CA LYS A 55 3.83 -1.12 3.08
C LYS A 55 3.88 0.38 2.75
N LYS A 56 3.26 0.78 1.63
CA LYS A 56 3.15 2.20 1.24
C LYS A 56 1.85 2.82 1.76
N TYR A 57 1.94 3.92 2.48
CA TYR A 57 0.80 4.60 3.09
C TYR A 57 0.33 5.78 2.25
N LYS A 58 -0.98 6.02 2.22
CA LYS A 58 -1.61 7.18 1.54
C LYS A 58 -1.31 8.49 2.28
N TYR A 59 -1.16 8.37 3.60
CA TYR A 59 -0.88 9.44 4.54
C TYR A 59 0.39 9.08 5.33
N SER A 60 1.12 10.04 5.87
CA SER A 60 2.26 9.76 6.76
C SER A 60 1.85 8.84 7.89
N LYS A 61 2.71 7.85 8.17
CA LYS A 61 2.68 7.09 9.42
C LYS A 61 2.53 8.00 10.65
N HIS A 62 3.05 9.23 10.56
CA HIS A 62 3.06 10.21 11.65
C HIS A 62 1.91 11.24 11.61
N ILE A 63 0.98 11.22 10.65
CA ILE A 63 -0.18 12.15 10.69
C ILE A 63 -1.06 11.87 11.92
N TRP A 64 -1.00 10.64 12.43
CA TRP A 64 -1.55 10.23 13.72
C TRP A 64 -1.00 11.01 14.93
N ALA A 65 0.20 11.62 14.84
CA ALA A 65 0.74 12.41 15.94
C ALA A 65 0.09 13.81 16.06
N ILE A 66 -0.67 14.27 15.06
CA ILE A 66 -1.27 15.61 15.01
C ILE A 66 -2.78 15.57 15.32
N GLY A 67 -3.35 14.40 15.59
CA GLY A 67 -4.75 14.24 16.02
C GLY A 67 -4.84 13.86 17.50
N PHE A 68 -5.41 14.75 18.32
CA PHE A 68 -5.71 14.47 19.73
C PHE A 68 -6.66 13.27 19.87
N GLY A 69 -6.13 12.12 20.34
CA GLY A 69 -6.93 11.05 20.96
C GLY A 69 -6.94 9.70 20.23
N GLY A 70 -6.18 8.74 20.77
CA GLY A 70 -6.50 7.30 20.69
C GLY A 70 -6.11 6.57 19.42
N GLY A 71 -4.85 6.07 19.39
CA GLY A 71 -4.26 5.21 18.36
C GLY A 71 -5.10 3.99 17.96
N VAL A 72 -5.65 3.99 16.74
CA VAL A 72 -6.25 2.81 16.10
C VAL A 72 -5.92 2.87 14.61
N ASP A 73 -4.96 2.06 14.15
CA ASP A 73 -4.63 1.92 12.73
C ASP A 73 -5.90 1.70 11.90
N ARG A 74 -6.38 2.71 11.18
CA ARG A 74 -7.45 2.53 10.20
C ARG A 74 -6.88 1.78 9.01
N THR A 75 -7.54 0.69 8.63
CA THR A 75 -7.27 -0.09 7.41
C THR A 75 -7.35 0.72 6.11
N ASP A 76 -7.82 1.96 6.18
CA ASP A 76 -8.16 2.83 5.05
C ASP A 76 -7.00 3.75 4.61
N ASP A 77 -5.88 3.75 5.34
CA ASP A 77 -4.73 4.68 5.15
C ASP A 77 -3.64 4.15 4.19
N PHE A 78 -3.94 3.10 3.44
CA PHE A 78 -2.94 2.32 2.71
C PHE A 78 -3.02 2.47 1.17
N TYR A 79 -1.85 2.61 0.52
CA TYR A 79 -1.72 2.77 -0.93
C TYR A 79 -1.47 1.45 -1.67
N GLY A 80 -0.71 0.52 -1.09
CA GLY A 80 -0.39 -0.74 -1.76
C GLY A 80 0.79 -1.50 -1.17
N LEU A 81 0.68 -2.83 -1.18
CA LEU A 81 1.66 -3.80 -0.71
C LEU A 81 2.55 -4.20 -1.87
N GLY A 82 3.82 -4.44 -1.59
CA GLY A 82 4.82 -4.87 -2.56
C GLY A 82 5.95 -5.63 -1.88
N ILE A 83 7.01 -5.93 -2.62
CA ILE A 83 8.17 -6.67 -2.10
C ILE A 83 9.44 -5.92 -2.49
N SER A 84 10.40 -5.87 -1.57
CA SER A 84 11.75 -5.36 -1.80
C SER A 84 12.80 -6.39 -1.45
N ASP A 85 13.97 -6.27 -2.06
CA ASP A 85 15.15 -7.07 -1.77
C ASP A 85 15.83 -6.69 -0.44
N GLY A 86 16.97 -7.33 -0.17
CA GLY A 86 17.79 -7.12 1.03
C GLY A 86 18.27 -5.67 1.20
N ASN A 87 18.40 -4.94 0.09
CA ASN A 87 18.84 -3.55 0.03
C ASN A 87 17.66 -2.57 0.03
N LYS A 88 16.45 -3.05 0.33
CA LYS A 88 15.19 -2.29 0.30
C LYS A 88 14.85 -1.73 -1.09
N LYS A 89 15.44 -2.26 -2.16
CA LYS A 89 15.09 -1.91 -3.53
C LYS A 89 13.79 -2.65 -3.90
N PRO A 90 12.76 -1.95 -4.42
CA PRO A 90 11.51 -2.60 -4.80
C PRO A 90 11.73 -3.56 -5.97
N ILE A 91 11.32 -4.82 -5.79
CA ILE A 91 11.32 -5.88 -6.81
C ILE A 91 9.90 -6.17 -7.31
N LEU A 92 8.90 -5.92 -6.45
CA LEU A 92 7.49 -5.92 -6.77
C LEU A 92 6.91 -4.58 -6.28
N PRO A 93 6.33 -3.75 -7.15
CA PRO A 93 5.88 -2.42 -6.78
C PRO A 93 4.74 -2.47 -5.75
N PRO A 94 4.68 -1.52 -4.80
CA PRO A 94 3.65 -1.46 -3.77
C PRO A 94 2.30 -0.97 -4.34
N LYS A 95 1.62 -1.82 -5.11
CA LYS A 95 0.34 -1.53 -5.80
C LYS A 95 -0.82 -2.47 -5.43
N PHE A 96 -0.59 -3.44 -4.55
CA PHE A 96 -1.54 -4.52 -4.28
C PHE A 96 -2.28 -4.33 -2.94
N GLN A 97 -3.52 -4.79 -2.85
CA GLN A 97 -4.25 -4.86 -1.57
C GLN A 97 -3.68 -5.94 -0.65
N SER A 98 -3.30 -7.08 -1.22
CA SER A 98 -2.68 -8.19 -0.50
C SER A 98 -1.48 -8.73 -1.30
N VAL A 99 -0.45 -9.19 -0.60
CA VAL A 99 0.71 -9.87 -1.15
C VAL A 99 1.05 -11.01 -0.20
N GLN A 100 1.09 -12.23 -0.71
CA GLN A 100 1.39 -13.44 0.07
C GLN A 100 2.20 -14.43 -0.76
N ALA A 101 3.24 -14.99 -0.16
CA ALA A 101 4.01 -16.09 -0.70
C ALA A 101 3.37 -17.42 -0.31
N TYR A 102 3.35 -18.38 -1.22
CA TYR A 102 2.90 -19.75 -1.00
C TYR A 102 3.75 -20.70 -1.82
N ARG A 103 3.73 -21.96 -1.42
CA ARG A 103 4.40 -23.04 -2.13
C ARG A 103 3.36 -23.81 -2.93
N ASP A 104 3.61 -24.01 -4.22
CA ASP A 104 2.77 -24.85 -5.07
C ASP A 104 2.89 -26.33 -4.67
N LEU A 105 1.77 -27.04 -4.68
CA LEU A 105 1.73 -28.44 -4.24
C LEU A 105 2.35 -29.42 -5.24
N HIS A 106 2.33 -29.11 -6.54
CA HIS A 106 2.79 -30.02 -7.58
C HIS A 106 4.28 -29.92 -7.85
N ASN A 107 4.80 -28.70 -7.96
CA ASN A 107 6.21 -28.47 -8.31
C ASN A 107 7.05 -27.99 -7.12
N HIS A 108 6.43 -27.75 -5.96
CA HIS A 108 7.07 -27.23 -4.75
C HIS A 108 7.78 -25.88 -4.91
N GLU A 109 7.55 -25.17 -6.02
CA GLU A 109 8.06 -23.83 -6.25
C GLU A 109 7.29 -22.81 -5.41
N VAL A 110 7.97 -21.71 -5.06
CA VAL A 110 7.37 -20.62 -4.30
C VAL A 110 6.94 -19.52 -5.25
N TYR A 111 5.67 -19.14 -5.13
CA TYR A 111 5.04 -18.09 -5.90
C TYR A 111 4.46 -17.01 -4.99
N ILE A 112 4.25 -15.84 -5.57
CA ILE A 112 3.65 -14.68 -4.90
C ILE A 112 2.26 -14.45 -5.48
N LYS A 113 1.26 -14.53 -4.63
CA LYS A 113 -0.14 -14.23 -4.93
C LYS A 113 -0.42 -12.81 -4.49
N CYS A 114 -0.91 -12.01 -5.42
CA CYS A 114 -1.19 -10.60 -5.20
C CYS A 114 -2.64 -10.29 -5.55
N LEU A 115 -3.35 -9.58 -4.68
CA LEU A 115 -4.69 -9.05 -4.97
C LEU A 115 -4.54 -7.59 -5.43
N PRO A 116 -4.77 -7.25 -6.72
CA PRO A 116 -4.81 -5.87 -7.17
C PRO A 116 -6.05 -5.12 -6.64
N TYR A 117 -6.08 -3.79 -6.77
CA TYR A 117 -7.29 -3.01 -6.52
C TYR A 117 -8.28 -3.17 -7.69
N PRO A 118 -9.61 -3.14 -7.43
CA PRO A 118 -10.61 -3.12 -8.49
C PRO A 118 -10.37 -1.98 -9.50
N PRO A 119 -10.69 -2.18 -10.79
CA PRO A 119 -11.29 -3.39 -11.36
C PRO A 119 -10.29 -4.53 -11.57
N TYR A 120 -10.70 -5.76 -11.23
CA TYR A 120 -9.86 -6.95 -11.39
C TYR A 120 -9.74 -7.35 -12.87
N THR A 121 -8.54 -7.70 -13.31
CA THR A 121 -8.22 -8.02 -14.71
C THR A 121 -8.03 -9.51 -14.98
N THR A 122 -8.04 -10.35 -13.93
CA THR A 122 -7.79 -11.80 -14.01
C THR A 122 -9.02 -12.61 -13.59
N TYR A 123 -9.10 -13.86 -14.04
CA TYR A 123 -10.26 -14.74 -13.84
C TYR A 123 -10.61 -14.98 -12.37
N ASP A 124 -9.61 -15.17 -11.52
CA ASP A 124 -9.79 -15.34 -10.07
C ASP A 124 -9.52 -14.04 -9.28
N GLY A 125 -9.26 -12.95 -9.99
CA GLY A 125 -8.98 -11.64 -9.43
C GLY A 125 -7.57 -11.46 -8.88
N TYR A 126 -6.66 -12.44 -8.96
CA TYR A 126 -5.29 -12.34 -8.48
C TYR A 126 -4.27 -12.19 -9.62
N GLU A 127 -3.17 -11.50 -9.33
CA GLU A 127 -1.93 -11.51 -10.14
C GLU A 127 -0.90 -12.42 -9.45
N TYR A 128 -0.24 -13.27 -10.23
CA TYR A 128 0.75 -14.22 -9.74
C TYR A 128 2.15 -13.88 -10.25
N TYR A 129 3.14 -14.03 -9.38
CA TYR A 129 4.53 -13.74 -9.70
C TYR A 129 5.47 -14.84 -9.19
N LYS A 130 6.58 -15.04 -9.88
CA LYS A 130 7.74 -15.82 -9.42
C LYS A 130 8.92 -14.88 -9.22
N ILE A 131 9.74 -15.12 -8.20
CA ILE A 131 10.97 -14.35 -8.02
C ILE A 131 12.11 -15.06 -8.75
N GLU A 132 12.65 -14.39 -9.76
CA GLU A 132 13.79 -14.86 -10.55
C GLU A 132 14.85 -13.75 -10.59
N ASN A 133 16.09 -14.07 -10.24
CA ASN A 133 17.20 -13.10 -10.23
C ASN A 133 16.86 -11.78 -9.50
N ASN A 134 16.24 -11.88 -8.31
CA ASN A 134 15.75 -10.73 -7.53
C ASN A 134 14.75 -9.82 -8.26
N THR A 135 14.00 -10.35 -9.21
CA THR A 135 12.96 -9.63 -9.94
C THR A 135 11.65 -10.42 -9.87
N ALA A 136 10.52 -9.74 -9.70
CA ALA A 136 9.21 -10.37 -9.76
C ALA A 136 8.76 -10.51 -11.22
N VAL A 137 8.73 -11.74 -11.73
CA VAL A 137 8.29 -12.08 -13.08
C VAL A 137 6.83 -12.53 -13.03
N PRO A 138 5.91 -11.90 -13.77
CA PRO A 138 4.51 -12.30 -13.78
C PRO A 138 4.35 -13.68 -14.43
N ILE A 139 3.47 -14.50 -13.87
CA ILE A 139 3.10 -15.80 -14.45
C ILE A 139 1.63 -15.78 -14.86
N THR A 140 1.34 -16.42 -15.99
CA THR A 140 -0.01 -16.50 -16.56
C THR A 140 -0.77 -17.72 -16.08
N THR A 141 -0.06 -18.79 -15.73
CA THR A 141 -0.65 -20.02 -15.22
C THR A 141 -0.91 -19.90 -13.73
N LYS A 142 -2.15 -20.18 -13.32
CA LYS A 142 -2.52 -20.27 -11.92
C LYS A 142 -1.85 -21.50 -11.30
N PRO A 143 -0.99 -21.35 -10.29
CA PRO A 143 -0.44 -22.49 -9.56
C PRO A 143 -1.49 -23.09 -8.62
N TYR A 144 -1.21 -24.31 -8.18
CA TYR A 144 -2.10 -25.14 -7.37
C TYR A 144 -1.71 -25.02 -5.89
N TYR A 145 -2.68 -24.64 -5.06
CA TYR A 145 -2.55 -24.47 -3.61
C TYR A 145 -3.19 -25.63 -2.86
#